data_AF-A0A7Y8QYZ9-F1
#
_entry.id   AF-A0A7Y8QYZ9-F1
#
_cell.length_a   1.000
_cell.length_b   1.000
_cell.length_c   1.000
_cell.angle_alpha   90.00
_cell.angle_beta   90.00
_cell.angle_gamma   90.00
#
_symmetry.space_group_name_H-M   'P 1'
#
loop_
_entity.id
_entity.type
_entity.pdbx_description
1 polymer ?
#
loop_
_entity_poly.entity_id
_entity_poly.type
_entity_poly.pdbx_seq_one_letter_code
_entity_poly.pdbx_strand_id
1 'polypeptide(L)' 'MTQPTEKEIEKRAYEIWERSGKPEGREEEFWRLAEQELRNEDKSSPLRTPDSL' A
#
# COMPACT_ATOMS: atom_id res chain seq x y z
N MET A 1 -10.10 14.74 -0.67
CA MET A 1 -8.87 14.05 -0.22
C MET A 1 -9.26 12.61 -0.01
N THR A 2 -9.07 11.77 -1.01
CA THR A 2 -9.43 10.36 -0.94
C THR A 2 -8.41 9.71 0.00
N GLN A 3 -8.88 9.06 1.06
CA GLN A 3 -8.01 8.26 1.91
C GLN A 3 -7.80 6.92 1.20
N PRO A 4 -6.58 6.35 1.24
CA PRO A 4 -6.32 5.05 0.62
C PRO A 4 -7.23 3.99 1.25
N THR A 5 -7.79 3.13 0.42
CA THR A 5 -8.65 2.04 0.91
C THR A 5 -7.80 0.92 1.50
N GLU A 6 -8.35 0.16 2.46
CA GLU A 6 -7.65 -0.99 3.05
C GLU A 6 -7.12 -1.97 2.00
N LYS A 7 -7.84 -2.18 0.89
CA LYS A 7 -7.38 -3.02 -0.22
C LYS A 7 -6.11 -2.50 -0.89
N GLU A 8 -5.99 -1.18 -1.05
CA GLU A 8 -4.78 -0.60 -1.63
C GLU A 8 -3.63 -0.68 -0.65
N ILE A 9 -3.88 -0.42 0.63
CA ILE A 9 -2.88 -0.55 1.69
C ILE A 9 -2.39 -2.00 1.77
N GLU A 10 -3.29 -2.99 1.73
CA GLU A 10 -2.94 -4.41 1.73
C GLU A 10 -2.09 -4.79 0.51
N LYS A 11 -2.53 -4.43 -0.70
CA LYS A 11 -1.79 -4.72 -1.93
C LYS A 11 -0.39 -4.12 -1.87
N ARG A 12 -0.29 -2.88 -1.38
CA ARG A 12 0.98 -2.16 -1.33
C ARG A 12 1.88 -2.67 -0.21
N ALA A 13 1.32 -2.99 0.95
CA ALA A 13 2.03 -3.63 2.05
C ALA A 13 2.58 -4.99 1.63
N TYR A 14 1.78 -5.79 0.91
CA TYR A 14 2.19 -7.09 0.37
C TYR A 14 3.33 -6.95 -0.64
N GLU A 15 3.25 -6.00 -1.57
CA GLU A 15 4.34 -5.72 -2.52
C GLU A 15 5.65 -5.32 -1.80
N ILE A 16 5.57 -4.46 -0.78
CA ILE A 16 6.75 -4.04 -0.01
C ILE A 16 7.29 -5.21 0.81
N TRP A 17 6.43 -6.00 1.44
CA TRP A 17 6.78 -7.17 2.23
C TRP A 17 7.45 -8.26 1.36
N GLU A 18 6.90 -8.54 0.18
CA GLU A 18 7.48 -9.49 -0.77
C GLU A 18 8.85 -9.03 -1.26
N ARG A 19 9.00 -7.75 -1.64
CA ARG A 19 10.29 -7.19 -2.06
C ARG A 19 11.33 -7.17 -0.93
N SER A 20 10.88 -7.11 0.32
CA SER A 20 11.74 -7.13 1.51
C SER A 20 12.12 -8.55 1.96
N GLY A 21 11.65 -9.58 1.24
CA GLY A 21 11.97 -10.98 1.55
C GLY A 21 11.04 -11.63 2.58
N LYS A 22 9.84 -11.09 2.76
CA LYS A 22 8.78 -11.64 3.62
C LYS A 22 9.22 -11.87 5.07
N PRO A 23 9.80 -10.88 5.76
CA PRO A 23 10.14 -11.04 7.17
C PRO A 23 8.87 -11.24 8.00
N GLU A 24 8.83 -12.31 8.79
CA GLU A 24 7.74 -12.58 9.74
C GLU A 24 7.75 -11.55 10.89
N GLY A 25 6.55 -11.10 11.29
CA GLY A 25 6.37 -10.16 12.40
C GLY A 25 6.64 -8.69 12.09
N ARG A 26 6.83 -8.32 10.81
CA ARG A 26 6.97 -6.91 10.38
C ARG A 26 5.82 -6.42 9.51
N GLU A 27 4.76 -7.20 9.37
CA GLU A 27 3.60 -6.90 8.53
C GLU A 27 2.94 -5.58 8.90
N GLU A 28 2.79 -5.28 10.20
CA GLU A 28 2.27 -3.99 10.68
C GLU A 28 3.13 -2.79 10.24
N GLU A 29 4.45 -2.96 10.22
CA GLU A 29 5.40 -1.93 9.82
C GLU A 29 5.25 -1.62 8.31
N PHE A 30 5.10 -2.67 7.49
CA PHE A 30 4.82 -2.55 6.06
C PHE A 30 3.43 -2.00 5.77
N TRP A 31 2.42 -2.34 6.57
CA TRP A 31 1.07 -1.80 6.46
C TRP A 31 1.05 -0.29 6.69
N ARG A 32 1.72 0.18 7.75
CA ARG A 32 1.84 1.62 8.06
C ARG A 32 2.62 2.37 6.97
N LEU A 33 3.68 1.77 6.45
CA LEU A 33 4.46 2.31 5.33
C LEU A 33 3.62 2.44 4.06
N ALA A 34 2.87 1.39 3.71
CA ALA A 34 1.96 1.38 2.57
C ALA A 34 0.87 2.45 2.69
N GLU A 35 0.24 2.58 3.85
CA GLU A 35 -0.77 3.60 4.12
C GLU A 35 -0.20 5.01 3.93
N GLN A 36 1.00 5.26 4.46
CA GLN A 36 1.66 6.56 4.35
C GLN A 36 2.05 6.88 2.90
N GLU A 37 2.62 5.91 2.17
CA GLU A 37 3.00 6.06 0.76
C GLU A 37 1.78 6.35 -0.11
N LEU A 38 0.71 5.56 0.02
CA LEU A 38 -0.52 5.76 -0.77
C LEU A 38 -1.17 7.11 -0.48
N ARG A 39 -1.25 7.49 0.80
CA ARG A 39 -1.75 8.81 1.21
C ARG A 39 -0.94 9.97 0.61
N ASN A 40 0.32 9.74 0.27
CA ASN A 40 1.20 10.72 -0.35
C ASN A 40 1.16 10.65 -1.90
N GLU A 41 1.04 9.45 -2.48
CA GLU A 41 0.89 9.20 -3.93
C GLU A 41 -0.45 9.67 -4.49
N ASP A 42 -1.57 9.51 -3.74
CA ASP A 42 -2.92 9.94 -4.14
C ASP A 42 -3.02 11.45 -4.41
N LYS A 43 -2.10 12.25 -3.84
CA LYS A 43 -2.03 13.69 -4.14
C LYS A 43 -1.49 13.98 -5.55
N SER A 44 -0.85 13.01 -6.19
CA SER A 44 -0.16 13.19 -7.49
C SER A 44 -0.79 12.41 -8.65
N SER A 45 -1.59 11.37 -8.39
CA SER A 45 -2.18 10.53 -9.46
C SER A 45 -3.68 10.28 -9.26
N PRO A 46 -4.57 11.03 -9.94
CA PRO A 46 -6.02 10.85 -9.83
C PRO A 46 -6.57 9.65 -10.64
N LEU A 47 -5.74 8.72 -11.13
CA LEU A 47 -6.17 7.74 -12.16
C LEU A 47 -5.75 6.28 -11.94
N ARG A 48 -5.13 5.89 -10.82
CA ARG A 48 -4.77 4.48 -10.62
C ARG A 48 -5.89 3.70 -9.93
N THR A 49 -7.07 3.65 -10.55
CA THR A 49 -8.10 2.67 -10.15
C THR A 49 -7.71 1.25 -10.59
N PRO A 50 -8.18 0.24 -9.85
CA PRO A 50 -7.45 -0.97 -9.59
C PRO A 50 -7.64 -2.03 -10.68
N ASP A 51 -6.54 -2.69 -11.01
CA ASP A 51 -6.56 -4.02 -11.59
C ASP A 51 -7.17 -4.98 -10.55
N SER A 52 -8.46 -5.24 -10.71
CA SER A 52 -9.16 -6.41 -10.19
C SER A 52 -9.79 -7.10 -11.38
N LEU A 53 -9.04 -8.07 -11.91
CA LEU A 53 -9.46 -9.08 -12.88
C LEU A 53 -10.62 -9.92 -12.30
#